data_AF-A0A9E3BM84-F1
#
_entry.id   AF-A0A9E3BM84-F1
#
_cell.length_a   1.000
_cell.length_b   1.000
_cell.length_c   1.000
_cell.angle_alpha   90.00
_cell.angle_beta   90.00
_cell.angle_gamma   90.00
#
_symmetry.space_group_name_H-M   'P 1'
#
loop_
_entity.id
_entity.type
_entity.pdbx_description
1 polymer ?
#
loop_
_entity_poly.entity_id
_entity_poly.type
_entity_poly.pdbx_seq_one_letter_code
_entity_poly.pdbx_strand_id
1 'polypeptide(L)'
;MKRVRAIRLGDPVLFFLVVGLSLFGIAMVYSAGVLDVPSKVVTGIWKQQLLWFALSMVAVPFILRIPVTWLEWAAQPIYAVALVLLLLTLIIGGGAGTAESSSSWIQVGPVRLQTSEIAKIAVVLMLSRVLGEWREAPTTLWALWKPIAVVMVPMALVMAQPDLGTALVFASILVWALFWAGTPLRTLFLLLSPAAGLFLSINPWVWGVWIILIAFLLFRWRVYLSEAATILVVNIMAGSVSWALWNSLKPYQKNRFMVFLDPSVDPRGAGYNLIQSRVAIGSGGWLGKGFTLGTQKRLAFLPEQHTDFIFSVVGEEWGFLGVAVVLITFGLIFWRLVRIAEKSSDPFASLVPFGLF
;
A
#
# COMPACT_ATOMS: atom_id res chain seq x y z
N MET A 1 -20.71 -29.75 28.97
CA MET A 1 -20.79 -28.33 28.55
C MET A 1 -19.40 -27.83 28.17
N LYS A 2 -19.15 -27.55 26.87
CA LYS A 2 -17.88 -26.97 26.42
C LYS A 2 -17.79 -25.54 26.95
N ARG A 3 -16.81 -25.22 27.80
CA ARG A 3 -16.52 -23.84 28.24
C ARG A 3 -16.32 -22.99 27.00
N VAL A 4 -17.19 -22.02 26.76
CA VAL A 4 -16.97 -20.96 25.78
C VAL A 4 -15.69 -20.26 26.20
N ARG A 5 -14.62 -20.36 25.40
CA ARG A 5 -13.37 -19.62 25.66
C ARG A 5 -13.73 -18.14 25.70
N ALA A 6 -13.44 -17.48 26.82
CA ALA A 6 -13.55 -16.03 26.92
C ALA A 6 -12.74 -15.39 25.79
N ILE A 7 -13.32 -14.41 25.09
CA ILE A 7 -12.64 -13.66 24.04
C ILE A 7 -11.54 -12.85 24.72
N ARG A 8 -10.28 -13.26 24.53
CA ARG A 8 -9.13 -12.43 24.89
C ARG A 8 -8.85 -11.52 23.70
N LEU A 9 -8.96 -10.21 23.90
CA LEU A 9 -8.76 -9.16 22.89
C LEU A 9 -7.32 -9.07 22.33
N GLY A 10 -6.48 -10.10 22.51
CA GLY A 10 -5.06 -10.07 22.13
C GLY A 10 -4.33 -8.94 22.86
N ASP A 11 -3.76 -8.01 22.09
CA ASP A 11 -3.19 -6.76 22.60
C ASP A 11 -4.29 -5.67 22.65
N PRO A 12 -4.81 -5.32 23.84
CA PRO A 12 -5.87 -4.32 23.96
C PRO A 12 -5.41 -2.93 23.53
N VAL A 13 -4.12 -2.60 23.67
CA VAL A 13 -3.61 -1.29 23.28
C VAL A 13 -3.66 -1.13 21.76
N LEU A 14 -3.24 -2.16 21.02
CA LEU A 14 -3.36 -2.16 19.55
C LEU A 14 -4.82 -1.99 19.12
N PHE A 15 -5.74 -2.72 19.75
CA PHE A 15 -7.17 -2.62 19.45
C PHE A 15 -7.70 -1.19 19.64
N PHE A 16 -7.42 -0.56 20.78
CA PHE A 16 -7.88 0.81 21.04
C PHE A 16 -7.20 1.86 20.15
N LEU A 17 -5.93 1.68 19.79
CA LEU A 17 -5.25 2.57 18.84
C LEU A 17 -5.90 2.52 17.45
N VAL A 18 -6.19 1.32 16.94
CA VAL A 18 -6.85 1.13 15.63
C VAL A 18 -8.27 1.70 15.66
N VAL A 19 -9.05 1.38 16.69
CA VAL A 19 -10.42 1.90 16.86
C VAL A 19 -10.42 3.43 16.97
N GLY A 20 -9.53 3.99 17.79
CA GLY A 20 -9.41 5.44 17.95
C GLY A 20 -9.06 6.15 16.65
N LEU A 21 -8.09 5.60 15.89
CA LEU A 21 -7.68 6.14 14.61
C LEU A 21 -8.79 6.02 13.54
N SER A 22 -9.52 4.92 13.51
CA SER A 22 -10.68 4.74 12.61
C SER A 22 -11.80 5.73 12.94
N LEU A 23 -12.15 5.92 14.22
CA LEU A 23 -13.17 6.89 14.63
C LEU A 23 -12.75 8.32 14.32
N PHE A 24 -11.47 8.66 14.53
CA PHE A 24 -10.91 9.95 14.12
C PHE A 24 -11.00 10.13 12.60
N GLY A 25 -10.62 9.11 11.82
CA GLY A 25 -10.77 9.12 10.36
C GLY A 25 -12.22 9.37 9.92
N ILE A 26 -13.20 8.70 10.52
CA ILE A 26 -14.63 8.93 10.24
C ILE A 26 -15.05 10.35 10.59
N ALA A 27 -14.59 10.90 11.72
CA ALA A 27 -14.86 12.28 12.10
C ALA A 27 -14.25 13.28 11.07
N MET A 28 -13.06 12.97 10.54
CA MET A 28 -12.43 13.78 9.50
C MET A 28 -13.14 13.65 8.15
N VAL A 29 -13.67 12.47 7.79
CA VAL A 29 -14.52 12.29 6.59
C VAL A 29 -15.83 13.06 6.73
N TYR A 30 -16.46 13.01 7.91
CA TYR A 30 -17.62 13.84 8.20
C TYR A 30 -17.28 15.31 8.02
N SER A 31 -16.18 15.77 8.64
CA SER A 31 -15.74 17.15 8.50
C SER A 31 -15.53 17.47 7.03
N ALA A 32 -14.76 16.67 6.29
CA ALA A 32 -14.51 16.83 4.85
C ALA A 32 -15.78 17.00 4.02
N GLY A 33 -16.91 16.40 4.43
CA GLY A 33 -18.20 16.55 3.77
C GLY A 33 -19.03 17.78 4.15
N VAL A 34 -18.61 18.56 5.15
CA VAL A 34 -19.23 19.85 5.49
C VAL A 34 -18.67 20.92 4.55
N LEU A 35 -19.47 21.23 3.52
CA LEU A 35 -19.16 22.22 2.47
C LEU A 35 -20.19 23.36 2.49
N ASP A 36 -19.75 24.57 2.11
CA ASP A 36 -20.64 25.73 2.02
C ASP A 36 -21.63 25.61 0.83
N VAL A 37 -21.31 24.78 -0.17
CA VAL A 37 -22.22 24.40 -1.27
C VAL A 37 -22.72 22.97 -1.05
N PRO A 38 -24.03 22.74 -0.83
CA PRO A 38 -24.55 21.41 -0.54
C PRO A 38 -24.45 20.46 -1.73
N SER A 39 -23.55 19.48 -1.68
CA SER A 39 -23.55 18.33 -2.59
C SER A 39 -24.14 17.10 -1.88
N LYS A 40 -25.27 16.57 -2.36
CA LYS A 40 -25.95 15.40 -1.77
C LYS A 40 -25.04 14.15 -1.73
N VAL A 41 -24.11 14.02 -2.68
CA VAL A 41 -23.19 12.87 -2.78
C VAL A 41 -22.20 12.82 -1.61
N VAL A 42 -21.59 13.94 -1.25
CA VAL A 42 -20.53 13.98 -0.23
C VAL A 42 -21.08 13.85 1.19
N THR A 43 -22.27 14.39 1.45
CA THR A 43 -22.89 14.36 2.80
C THR A 43 -23.25 12.96 3.32
N GLY A 44 -23.29 11.95 2.44
CA GLY A 44 -23.64 10.56 2.79
C GLY A 44 -22.46 9.63 3.05
N ILE A 45 -21.24 10.01 2.68
CA ILE A 45 -20.07 9.11 2.66
C ILE A 45 -19.68 8.65 4.07
N TRP A 46 -19.68 9.57 5.04
CA TRP A 46 -19.34 9.24 6.44
C TRP A 46 -20.33 8.21 7.04
N LYS A 47 -21.59 8.19 6.60
CA LYS A 47 -22.59 7.19 7.04
C LYS A 47 -22.23 5.80 6.54
N GLN A 48 -21.75 5.70 5.29
CA GLN A 48 -21.24 4.45 4.75
C GLN A 48 -19.99 4.01 5.50
N GLN A 49 -19.06 4.92 5.78
CA GLN A 49 -17.85 4.61 6.57
C GLN A 49 -18.19 4.14 7.99
N LEU A 50 -19.17 4.76 8.65
CA LEU A 50 -19.65 4.34 9.96
C LEU A 50 -20.28 2.94 9.90
N LEU A 51 -21.03 2.62 8.84
CA LEU A 51 -21.60 1.30 8.62
C LEU A 51 -20.52 0.24 8.40
N TRP A 52 -19.50 0.53 7.59
CA TRP A 52 -18.35 -0.38 7.40
C TRP A 52 -17.57 -0.59 8.69
N PHE A 53 -17.36 0.47 9.48
CA PHE A 53 -16.74 0.38 10.79
C PHE A 53 -17.58 -0.48 11.74
N ALA A 54 -18.90 -0.26 11.83
CA ALA A 54 -19.79 -1.09 12.65
C ALA A 54 -19.76 -2.56 12.23
N LEU A 55 -19.79 -2.84 10.91
CA LEU A 55 -19.66 -4.19 10.38
C LEU A 55 -18.31 -4.83 10.77
N SER A 56 -17.21 -4.07 10.71
CA SER A 56 -15.89 -4.53 11.14
C SER A 56 -15.85 -4.87 12.63
N MET A 57 -16.50 -4.07 13.49
CA MET A 57 -16.58 -4.32 14.92
C MET A 57 -17.38 -5.57 15.25
N VAL A 58 -18.41 -5.89 14.44
CA VAL A 58 -19.13 -7.16 14.54
C VAL A 58 -18.26 -8.32 14.06
N ALA A 59 -17.45 -8.14 13.01
CA ALA A 59 -16.60 -9.19 12.45
C ALA A 59 -15.41 -9.57 13.36
N VAL A 60 -14.80 -8.60 14.07
CA VAL A 60 -13.61 -8.81 14.90
C VAL A 60 -13.76 -9.98 15.89
N PRO A 61 -14.82 -10.07 16.72
CA PRO A 61 -15.03 -11.20 17.62
C PRO A 61 -15.06 -12.58 16.96
N PHE A 62 -15.49 -12.68 15.70
CA PHE A 62 -15.50 -13.94 14.95
C PHE A 62 -14.10 -14.27 14.44
N ILE A 63 -13.38 -13.28 13.90
CA ILE A 63 -12.01 -13.45 13.41
C ILE A 63 -11.07 -13.85 14.55
N LEU A 64 -11.20 -13.24 15.73
CA LEU A 64 -10.39 -13.57 16.92
C LEU A 64 -10.58 -15.02 17.43
N ARG A 65 -11.63 -15.72 16.97
CA ARG A 65 -11.87 -17.14 17.30
C ARG A 65 -11.21 -18.10 16.32
N ILE A 66 -10.74 -17.62 15.17
CA ILE A 66 -10.08 -18.44 14.16
C ILE A 66 -8.66 -18.73 14.64
N PRO A 67 -8.28 -20.01 14.85
CA PRO A 67 -6.93 -20.36 15.22
C PRO A 67 -5.96 -20.10 14.06
N VAL A 68 -4.72 -19.72 14.38
CA VAL A 68 -3.67 -19.43 13.39
C VAL A 68 -3.44 -20.59 12.42
N THR A 69 -3.48 -21.82 12.90
CA THR A 69 -3.32 -23.03 12.06
C THR A 69 -4.37 -23.15 10.96
N TRP A 70 -5.60 -22.67 11.22
CA TRP A 70 -6.64 -22.62 10.20
C TRP A 70 -6.36 -21.52 9.17
N LEU A 71 -5.80 -20.38 9.58
CA LEU A 71 -5.37 -19.33 8.65
C LEU A 71 -4.24 -19.80 7.75
N GLU A 72 -3.27 -20.54 8.31
CA GLU A 72 -2.16 -21.11 7.54
C GLU A 72 -2.62 -22.14 6.52
N TRP A 73 -3.55 -23.02 6.89
CA TRP A 73 -4.17 -23.98 5.96
C TRP A 73 -5.01 -23.26 4.90
N ALA A 74 -5.76 -22.23 5.30
CA ALA A 74 -6.60 -21.45 4.39
C ALA A 74 -5.81 -20.53 3.45
N ALA A 75 -4.52 -20.27 3.71
CA ALA A 75 -3.70 -19.38 2.89
C ALA A 75 -3.67 -19.80 1.40
N GLN A 76 -3.53 -21.09 1.11
CA GLN A 76 -3.52 -21.61 -0.26
C GLN A 76 -4.86 -21.42 -0.99
N PRO A 77 -6.02 -21.86 -0.44
CA PRO A 77 -7.29 -21.63 -1.10
C PRO A 77 -7.66 -20.14 -1.18
N ILE A 78 -7.34 -19.33 -0.17
CA ILE A 78 -7.57 -17.87 -0.21
C ILE A 78 -6.77 -17.24 -1.35
N TYR A 79 -5.50 -17.63 -1.53
CA TYR A 79 -4.66 -17.17 -2.63
C TYR A 79 -5.19 -17.58 -3.99
N ALA A 80 -5.60 -18.85 -4.16
CA ALA A 80 -6.21 -19.31 -5.41
C ALA A 80 -7.49 -18.56 -5.76
N VAL A 81 -8.38 -18.36 -4.78
CA VAL A 81 -9.60 -17.57 -4.95
C VAL A 81 -9.28 -16.11 -5.30
N ALA A 82 -8.28 -15.50 -4.65
CA ALA A 82 -7.87 -14.13 -4.98
C ALA A 82 -7.35 -14.01 -6.41
N LEU A 83 -6.56 -14.98 -6.90
CA LEU A 83 -6.13 -15.00 -8.30
C LEU A 83 -7.30 -15.13 -9.28
N VAL A 84 -8.26 -16.02 -8.98
CA VAL A 84 -9.47 -16.15 -9.78
C VAL A 84 -10.26 -14.85 -9.78
N LEU A 85 -10.41 -14.19 -8.64
CA LEU A 85 -11.08 -12.89 -8.54
C LEU A 85 -10.35 -11.82 -9.36
N LEU A 86 -9.02 -11.76 -9.32
CA LEU A 86 -8.21 -10.83 -10.12
C LEU A 86 -8.38 -11.08 -11.62
N LEU A 87 -8.41 -12.35 -12.05
CA LEU A 87 -8.68 -12.74 -13.43
C LEU A 87 -10.11 -12.36 -13.85
N LEU A 88 -11.10 -12.60 -12.98
CA LEU A 88 -12.48 -12.22 -13.23
C LEU A 88 -12.64 -10.70 -13.36
N THR A 89 -11.90 -9.90 -12.57
CA THR A 89 -11.90 -8.44 -12.74
C THR A 89 -11.36 -7.98 -14.08
N LEU A 90 -10.40 -8.70 -14.68
CA LEU A 90 -9.89 -8.32 -16.00
C LEU A 90 -10.94 -8.51 -17.11
N ILE A 91 -11.90 -9.42 -16.90
CA ILE A 91 -12.93 -9.75 -17.89
C ILE A 91 -14.22 -8.96 -17.65
N ILE A 92 -14.65 -8.85 -16.40
CA ILE A 92 -15.97 -8.34 -15.99
C ILE A 92 -15.86 -7.00 -15.24
N GLY A 93 -14.66 -6.64 -14.78
CA GLY A 93 -14.46 -5.45 -13.95
C GLY A 93 -14.73 -4.16 -14.71
N GLY A 94 -15.53 -3.29 -14.10
CA GLY A 94 -15.76 -1.92 -14.57
C GLY A 94 -14.90 -0.93 -13.79
N GLY A 95 -14.60 0.21 -14.41
CA GLY A 95 -14.02 1.36 -13.70
C GLY A 95 -15.02 2.05 -12.77
N ALA A 96 -14.51 2.64 -11.70
CA ALA A 96 -15.31 3.42 -10.74
C ALA A 96 -14.71 4.82 -10.56
N GLY A 97 -15.54 5.87 -10.70
CA GLY A 97 -15.14 7.26 -10.45
C GLY A 97 -14.14 7.82 -11.48
N THR A 98 -13.17 8.62 -11.03
CA THR A 98 -12.07 9.16 -11.87
C THR A 98 -11.16 8.09 -12.49
N ALA A 99 -11.39 6.82 -12.16
CA ALA A 99 -10.75 5.63 -12.71
C ALA A 99 -11.69 4.86 -13.67
N GLU A 100 -12.54 5.55 -14.45
CA GLU A 100 -13.35 4.96 -15.52
C GLU A 100 -12.53 4.07 -16.49
N SER A 101 -11.21 4.25 -16.57
CA SER A 101 -10.31 3.43 -17.40
C SER A 101 -9.61 2.27 -16.67
N SER A 102 -9.95 1.97 -15.40
CA SER A 102 -9.30 0.93 -14.58
C SER A 102 -10.29 -0.17 -14.24
N SER A 103 -10.12 -1.37 -14.79
CA SER A 103 -10.97 -2.54 -14.53
C SER A 103 -10.67 -3.19 -13.17
N SER A 104 -10.67 -2.40 -12.09
CA SER A 104 -10.24 -2.84 -10.74
C SER A 104 -11.38 -3.12 -9.77
N TRP A 105 -12.63 -2.83 -10.14
CA TRP A 105 -13.81 -2.99 -9.28
C TRP A 105 -14.81 -4.00 -9.85
N ILE A 106 -15.30 -4.90 -8.99
CA ILE A 106 -16.49 -5.71 -9.26
C ILE A 106 -17.67 -5.07 -8.52
N GLN A 107 -18.73 -4.76 -9.27
CA GLN A 107 -19.99 -4.31 -8.67
C GLN A 107 -20.86 -5.53 -8.35
N VAL A 108 -21.10 -5.78 -7.05
CA VAL A 108 -21.99 -6.83 -6.55
C VAL A 108 -23.20 -6.14 -5.91
N GLY A 109 -24.22 -5.87 -6.74
CA GLY A 109 -25.40 -5.11 -6.31
C GLY A 109 -25.04 -3.68 -5.87
N PRO A 110 -25.36 -3.27 -4.62
CA PRO A 110 -25.01 -1.94 -4.10
C PRO A 110 -23.56 -1.84 -3.60
N VAL A 111 -22.85 -2.97 -3.46
CA VAL A 111 -21.49 -3.01 -2.92
C VAL A 111 -20.48 -3.05 -4.06
N ARG A 112 -19.44 -2.23 -3.94
CA ARG A 112 -18.29 -2.26 -4.85
C ARG A 112 -17.14 -2.94 -4.13
N LEU A 113 -16.63 -4.01 -4.73
CA LEU A 113 -15.53 -4.79 -4.18
C LEU A 113 -14.28 -4.59 -5.04
N GLN A 114 -13.21 -4.12 -4.41
CA GLN A 114 -11.90 -4.04 -5.05
C GLN A 114 -11.16 -5.36 -4.84
N THR A 115 -10.85 -6.06 -5.94
CA THR A 115 -10.23 -7.39 -5.85
C THR A 115 -8.77 -7.34 -5.41
N SER A 116 -8.06 -6.25 -5.70
CA SER A 116 -6.67 -6.06 -5.26
C SER A 116 -6.52 -5.95 -3.73
N GLU A 117 -7.54 -5.46 -3.02
CA GLU A 117 -7.55 -5.43 -1.55
C GLU A 117 -7.57 -6.84 -0.95
N ILE A 118 -8.42 -7.72 -1.48
CA ILE A 118 -8.46 -9.13 -1.09
C ILE A 118 -7.15 -9.83 -1.45
N ALA A 119 -6.61 -9.54 -2.64
CA ALA A 119 -5.37 -10.14 -3.11
C ALA A 119 -4.17 -9.76 -2.24
N LYS A 120 -4.10 -8.54 -1.69
CA LYS A 120 -3.04 -8.17 -0.73
C LYS A 120 -3.07 -9.07 0.49
N ILE A 121 -4.23 -9.23 1.14
CA ILE A 121 -4.38 -10.11 2.31
C ILE A 121 -3.99 -11.56 1.95
N ALA A 122 -4.46 -12.04 0.80
CA ALA A 122 -4.17 -13.38 0.31
C ALA A 122 -2.67 -13.61 0.07
N VAL A 123 -1.99 -12.63 -0.53
CA VAL A 123 -0.53 -12.64 -0.74
C VAL A 123 0.19 -12.65 0.59
N VAL A 124 -0.20 -11.82 1.55
CA VAL A 124 0.44 -11.79 2.88
C VAL A 124 0.37 -13.15 3.56
N LEU A 125 -0.81 -13.80 3.53
CA LEU A 125 -0.96 -15.14 4.11
C LEU A 125 -0.14 -16.19 3.35
N MET A 126 -0.20 -16.21 2.02
CA MET A 126 0.54 -17.19 1.21
C MET A 126 2.05 -17.00 1.32
N LEU A 127 2.51 -15.75 1.33
CA LEU A 127 3.91 -15.39 1.51
C LEU A 127 4.40 -15.77 2.90
N SER A 128 3.62 -15.47 3.95
CA SER A 128 3.94 -15.88 5.33
C SER A 128 4.06 -17.40 5.45
N ARG A 129 3.23 -18.16 4.72
CA ARG A 129 3.32 -19.62 4.67
C ARG A 129 4.61 -20.09 3.98
N VAL A 130 4.92 -19.56 2.80
CA VAL A 130 6.12 -19.95 2.04
C VAL A 130 7.41 -19.61 2.79
N LEU A 131 7.44 -18.45 3.45
CA LEU A 131 8.59 -18.00 4.24
C LEU A 131 8.67 -18.70 5.60
N GLY A 132 7.53 -19.07 6.20
CA GLY A 132 7.48 -19.79 7.47
C GLY A 132 8.03 -21.22 7.41
N GLU A 133 8.13 -21.81 6.20
CA GLU A 133 8.79 -23.11 5.98
C GLU A 133 10.32 -23.02 6.00
N TRP A 134 10.91 -21.82 5.96
CA TRP A 134 12.36 -21.64 5.94
C TRP A 134 12.97 -21.86 7.34
N ARG A 135 13.97 -22.74 7.41
CA ARG A 135 14.82 -22.87 8.61
C ARG A 135 15.86 -21.76 8.68
N GLU A 136 16.44 -21.41 7.53
CA GLU A 136 17.40 -20.32 7.36
C GLU A 136 17.05 -19.54 6.10
N ALA A 137 17.17 -18.22 6.17
CA ALA A 137 16.86 -17.36 5.04
C ALA A 137 17.86 -17.58 3.89
N PRO A 138 17.39 -17.80 2.66
CA PRO A 138 18.26 -17.91 1.52
C PRO A 138 19.04 -16.62 1.28
N THR A 139 20.34 -16.76 1.00
CA THR A 139 21.22 -15.64 0.72
C THR A 139 21.37 -15.34 -0.77
N THR A 140 20.92 -16.26 -1.62
CA THR A 140 21.00 -16.22 -3.09
C THR A 140 19.66 -15.79 -3.71
N LEU A 141 19.70 -14.97 -4.77
CA LEU A 141 18.48 -14.51 -5.45
C LEU A 141 17.66 -15.64 -6.06
N TRP A 142 18.33 -16.65 -6.64
CA TRP A 142 17.64 -17.79 -7.26
C TRP A 142 16.77 -18.57 -6.27
N ALA A 143 17.14 -18.59 -4.99
CA ALA A 143 16.37 -19.26 -3.96
C ALA A 143 15.11 -18.47 -3.55
N LEU A 144 14.99 -17.20 -3.95
CA LEU A 144 13.81 -16.36 -3.73
C LEU A 144 12.72 -16.55 -4.79
N TRP A 145 12.87 -17.49 -5.73
CA TRP A 145 11.89 -17.66 -6.81
C TRP A 145 10.47 -17.94 -6.31
N LYS A 146 10.30 -18.70 -5.22
CA LYS A 146 8.98 -19.00 -4.63
C LYS A 146 8.28 -17.74 -4.11
N PRO A 147 8.86 -16.96 -3.16
CA PRO A 147 8.21 -15.73 -2.68
C PRO A 147 8.05 -14.69 -3.78
N ILE A 148 9.01 -14.60 -4.72
CA ILE A 148 8.88 -13.73 -5.90
C ILE A 148 7.66 -14.15 -6.74
N ALA A 149 7.48 -15.44 -7.03
CA ALA A 149 6.35 -15.91 -7.82
C ALA A 149 4.99 -15.67 -7.13
N VAL A 150 4.91 -15.86 -5.81
CA VAL A 150 3.70 -15.59 -5.02
C VAL A 150 3.25 -14.13 -5.13
N VAL A 151 4.19 -13.19 -5.28
CA VAL A 151 3.87 -11.76 -5.38
C VAL A 151 3.74 -11.31 -6.83
N MET A 152 4.62 -11.75 -7.71
CA MET A 152 4.67 -11.31 -9.10
C MET A 152 3.45 -11.72 -9.90
N VAL A 153 2.84 -12.87 -9.61
CA VAL A 153 1.62 -13.32 -10.31
C VAL A 153 0.45 -12.36 -10.07
N PRO A 154 0.00 -12.06 -8.83
CA PRO A 154 -1.06 -11.10 -8.59
C PRO A 154 -0.65 -9.68 -8.97
N MET A 155 0.62 -9.29 -8.77
CA MET A 155 1.11 -7.98 -9.20
C MET A 155 0.96 -7.78 -10.71
N ALA A 156 1.29 -8.78 -11.53
CA ALA A 156 1.14 -8.72 -12.99
C ALA A 156 -0.34 -8.59 -13.40
N LEU A 157 -1.24 -9.32 -12.73
CA LEU A 157 -2.68 -9.21 -12.98
C LEU A 157 -3.21 -7.82 -12.62
N VAL A 158 -2.74 -7.22 -11.53
CA VAL A 158 -3.11 -5.86 -11.11
C VAL A 158 -2.54 -4.80 -12.06
N MET A 159 -1.30 -4.98 -12.53
CA MET A 159 -0.73 -4.12 -13.57
C MET A 159 -1.52 -4.18 -14.88
N ALA A 160 -2.11 -5.33 -15.20
CA ALA A 160 -3.01 -5.49 -16.33
C ALA A 160 -4.38 -4.79 -16.13
N GLN A 161 -4.74 -4.40 -14.90
CA GLN A 161 -5.93 -3.59 -14.55
C GLN A 161 -5.66 -2.07 -14.61
N PRO A 162 -4.68 -1.62 -15.40
CA PRO A 162 -3.98 -0.33 -15.26
C PRO A 162 -3.79 0.31 -13.87
N ASP A 163 -3.72 -0.47 -12.79
CA ASP A 163 -3.58 0.07 -11.42
C ASP A 163 -2.14 -0.06 -10.90
N LEU A 164 -1.29 0.87 -11.33
CA LEU A 164 0.12 0.91 -10.93
C LEU A 164 0.31 1.19 -9.43
N GLY A 165 -0.60 1.95 -8.82
CA GLY A 165 -0.50 2.32 -7.40
C GLY A 165 -0.62 1.09 -6.50
N THR A 166 -1.64 0.26 -6.73
CA THR A 166 -1.80 -0.96 -5.95
C THR A 166 -0.77 -2.03 -6.30
N ALA A 167 -0.28 -2.09 -7.54
CA ALA A 167 0.83 -2.99 -7.93
C ALA A 167 2.11 -2.74 -7.11
N LEU A 168 2.45 -1.48 -6.81
CA LEU A 168 3.63 -1.14 -5.99
C LEU A 168 3.51 -1.61 -4.53
N VAL A 169 2.28 -1.74 -4.02
CA VAL A 169 2.05 -2.26 -2.66
C VAL A 169 2.46 -3.73 -2.59
N PHE A 170 2.19 -4.54 -3.62
CA PHE A 170 2.65 -5.93 -3.68
C PHE A 170 4.18 -6.04 -3.62
N ALA A 171 4.89 -5.21 -4.37
CA ALA A 171 6.35 -5.15 -4.31
C ALA A 171 6.86 -4.78 -2.91
N SER A 172 6.17 -3.85 -2.23
CA SER A 172 6.49 -3.44 -0.86
C SER A 172 6.29 -4.59 0.13
N ILE A 173 5.17 -5.33 0.03
CA ILE A 173 4.88 -6.52 0.84
C ILE A 173 6.00 -7.56 0.68
N LEU A 174 6.46 -7.81 -0.55
CA LEU A 174 7.56 -8.76 -0.81
C LEU A 174 8.84 -8.39 -0.08
N VAL A 175 9.29 -7.14 -0.25
CA VAL A 175 10.57 -6.67 0.32
C VAL A 175 10.54 -6.72 1.84
N TRP A 176 9.45 -6.24 2.44
CA TRP A 176 9.30 -6.24 3.89
C TRP A 176 9.22 -7.65 4.48
N ALA A 177 8.45 -8.56 3.86
CA ALA A 177 8.36 -9.94 4.32
C ALA A 177 9.70 -10.68 4.18
N LEU A 178 10.45 -10.46 3.10
CA LEU A 178 11.79 -11.03 2.93
C LEU A 178 12.79 -10.49 3.94
N PHE A 179 12.74 -9.19 4.23
CA PHE A 179 13.56 -8.58 5.28
C PHE A 179 13.26 -9.20 6.64
N TRP A 180 11.99 -9.34 7.00
CA TRP A 180 11.58 -9.95 8.26
C TRP A 180 11.95 -11.43 8.36
N ALA A 181 11.84 -12.17 7.26
CA ALA A 181 12.27 -13.56 7.18
C ALA A 181 13.80 -13.74 7.34
N GLY A 182 14.58 -12.65 7.41
CA GLY A 182 16.03 -12.68 7.64
C GLY A 182 16.86 -12.65 6.35
N THR A 183 16.26 -12.35 5.20
CA THR A 183 17.01 -12.21 3.94
C THR A 183 17.99 -11.05 4.06
N PRO A 184 19.29 -11.24 3.74
CA PRO A 184 20.29 -10.21 3.98
C PRO A 184 20.05 -8.98 3.11
N LEU A 185 20.31 -7.79 3.67
CA LEU A 185 20.10 -6.49 3.01
C LEU A 185 20.77 -6.39 1.62
N ARG A 186 21.90 -7.06 1.43
CA ARG A 186 22.58 -7.15 0.12
C ARG A 186 21.67 -7.75 -0.95
N THR A 187 20.97 -8.84 -0.63
CA THR A 187 20.13 -9.58 -1.57
C THR A 187 18.84 -8.81 -1.85
N LEU A 188 18.29 -8.13 -0.84
CA LEU A 188 17.16 -7.21 -1.01
C LEU A 188 17.52 -6.01 -1.88
N PHE A 189 18.70 -5.43 -1.68
CA PHE A 189 19.21 -4.35 -2.53
C PHE A 189 19.37 -4.81 -3.98
N LEU A 190 19.94 -5.99 -4.21
CA LEU A 190 20.09 -6.55 -5.56
C LEU A 190 18.72 -6.84 -6.21
N LEU A 191 17.75 -7.33 -5.44
CA LEU A 191 16.36 -7.54 -5.91
C LEU A 191 15.70 -6.23 -6.35
N LEU A 192 15.91 -5.14 -5.61
CA LEU A 192 15.37 -3.82 -5.92
C LEU A 192 16.16 -3.04 -6.97
N SER A 193 17.39 -3.46 -7.27
CA SER A 193 18.28 -2.73 -8.17
C SER A 193 17.69 -2.44 -9.57
N PRO A 194 16.93 -3.35 -10.21
CA PRO A 194 16.36 -3.06 -11.53
C PRO A 194 15.28 -1.98 -11.49
N ALA A 195 14.48 -1.93 -10.42
CA ALA A 195 13.47 -0.90 -10.25
C ALA A 195 14.12 0.48 -10.11
N ALA A 196 15.18 0.60 -9.29
CA ALA A 196 15.98 1.82 -9.21
C ALA A 196 16.63 2.16 -10.56
N GLY A 197 17.18 1.17 -11.27
CA GLY A 197 17.76 1.36 -12.60
C GLY A 197 16.76 1.93 -13.61
N LEU A 198 15.49 1.50 -13.56
CA LEU A 198 14.42 2.04 -14.40
C LEU A 198 14.20 3.53 -14.12
N PHE A 199 14.12 3.95 -12.86
CA PHE A 199 13.98 5.38 -12.53
C PHE A 199 15.21 6.22 -12.91
N LEU A 200 16.42 5.69 -12.67
CA LEU A 200 17.66 6.41 -12.96
C LEU A 200 17.95 6.52 -14.46
N SER A 201 17.36 5.64 -15.29
CA SER A 201 17.48 5.67 -16.76
C SER A 201 16.97 6.95 -17.43
N ILE A 202 16.20 7.79 -16.72
CA ILE A 202 15.79 9.12 -17.18
C ILE A 202 17.02 9.97 -17.59
N ASN A 203 18.14 9.80 -16.88
CA ASN A 203 19.41 10.43 -17.24
C ASN A 203 20.45 9.35 -17.57
N PRO A 204 20.88 9.21 -18.84
CA PRO A 204 21.81 8.16 -19.28
C PRO A 204 23.14 8.16 -18.50
N TRP A 205 23.63 9.33 -18.07
CA TRP A 205 24.85 9.43 -17.29
C TRP A 205 24.68 8.85 -15.88
N VAL A 206 23.59 9.19 -15.21
CA VAL A 206 23.26 8.67 -13.87
C VAL A 206 23.04 7.16 -13.92
N TRP A 207 22.37 6.68 -14.97
CA TRP A 207 22.19 5.25 -15.20
C TRP A 207 23.51 4.52 -15.48
N GLY A 208 24.41 5.09 -16.29
CA GLY A 208 25.75 4.53 -16.51
C GLY A 208 26.54 4.38 -15.21
N VAL A 209 26.51 5.41 -14.35
CA VAL A 209 27.11 5.36 -13.00
C VAL A 209 26.46 4.28 -12.14
N TRP A 210 25.14 4.13 -12.21
CA TRP A 210 24.39 3.08 -11.50
C TRP A 210 24.83 1.68 -11.93
N ILE A 211 24.96 1.41 -13.23
CA ILE A 211 25.42 0.10 -13.74
C ILE A 211 26.85 -0.20 -13.26
N ILE A 212 27.75 0.79 -13.29
CA ILE A 212 29.12 0.64 -12.78
C ILE A 212 29.11 0.34 -11.27
N LEU A 213 28.28 1.04 -10.50
CA LEU A 213 28.11 0.80 -9.07
C LEU A 213 27.62 -0.63 -8.80
N ILE A 214 26.59 -1.09 -9.52
CA ILE A 214 26.07 -2.46 -9.38
C ILE A 214 27.16 -3.49 -9.74
N ALA A 215 27.87 -3.30 -10.86
CA ALA A 215 28.98 -4.20 -11.23
C ALA A 215 30.07 -4.26 -10.15
N PHE A 216 30.45 -3.12 -9.58
CA PHE A 216 31.40 -3.04 -8.48
C PHE A 216 30.88 -3.75 -7.22
N LEU A 217 29.62 -3.56 -6.84
CA LEU A 217 29.01 -4.21 -5.68
C LEU A 217 28.93 -5.74 -5.85
N LEU A 218 28.56 -6.22 -7.04
CA LEU A 218 28.54 -7.65 -7.37
C LEU A 218 29.93 -8.29 -7.22
N PHE A 219 30.96 -7.59 -7.71
CA PHE A 219 32.35 -8.02 -7.53
C PHE A 219 32.78 -7.98 -6.05
N ARG A 220 32.48 -6.90 -5.33
CA ARG A 220 32.85 -6.70 -3.92
C ARG A 220 32.18 -7.71 -2.98
N TRP A 221 30.94 -8.10 -3.29
CA TRP A 221 30.18 -9.09 -2.53
C TRP A 221 30.40 -10.53 -3.00
N ARG A 222 31.29 -10.75 -3.98
CA ARG A 222 31.66 -12.06 -4.52
C ARG A 222 30.43 -12.92 -4.85
N VAL A 223 29.45 -12.31 -5.50
CA VAL A 223 28.22 -12.98 -5.93
C VAL A 223 28.56 -14.00 -7.01
N TYR A 224 27.84 -15.13 -7.05
CA TYR A 224 28.03 -16.16 -8.07
C TYR A 224 27.89 -15.57 -9.49
N LEU A 225 28.71 -16.04 -10.43
CA LEU A 225 28.79 -15.47 -11.78
C LEU A 225 27.44 -15.46 -12.51
N SER A 226 26.64 -16.52 -12.35
CA SER A 226 25.29 -16.59 -12.95
C SER A 226 24.33 -15.56 -12.37
N GLU A 227 24.34 -15.37 -11.04
CA GLU A 227 23.54 -14.33 -10.38
C GLU A 227 23.99 -12.93 -10.80
N ALA A 228 25.30 -12.67 -10.81
CA ALA A 228 25.85 -11.39 -11.23
C ALA A 228 25.48 -11.06 -12.68
N ALA A 229 25.60 -12.03 -13.60
CA ALA A 229 25.21 -11.88 -14.99
C ALA A 229 23.71 -11.58 -15.12
N THR A 230 22.84 -12.33 -14.44
CA THR A 230 21.39 -12.08 -14.46
C THR A 230 21.05 -10.68 -13.95
N ILE A 231 21.62 -10.25 -12.82
CA ILE A 231 21.33 -8.93 -12.23
C ILE A 231 21.76 -7.82 -13.18
N LEU A 232 22.95 -7.93 -13.81
CA LEU A 232 23.44 -6.94 -14.76
C LEU A 232 22.56 -6.89 -16.00
N VAL A 233 22.22 -8.05 -16.58
CA VAL A 233 21.33 -8.12 -17.75
C VAL A 233 19.97 -7.50 -17.41
N VAL A 234 19.37 -7.83 -16.27
CA VAL A 234 18.08 -7.29 -15.86
C VAL A 234 18.15 -5.78 -15.61
N ASN A 235 19.21 -5.25 -15.00
CA ASN A 235 19.39 -3.80 -14.83
C ASN A 235 19.58 -3.06 -16.17
N ILE A 236 20.35 -3.66 -17.10
CA ILE A 236 20.54 -3.10 -18.44
C ILE A 236 19.21 -3.08 -19.19
N MET A 237 18.48 -4.20 -19.17
CA MET A 237 17.16 -4.32 -19.78
C MET A 237 16.16 -3.33 -19.18
N ALA A 238 16.14 -3.17 -17.86
CA ALA A 238 15.26 -2.21 -17.19
C ALA A 238 15.50 -0.77 -17.67
N GLY A 239 16.75 -0.38 -17.87
CA GLY A 239 17.10 0.93 -18.43
C GLY A 239 16.66 1.10 -19.89
N SER A 240 16.93 0.10 -20.73
CA SER A 240 16.55 0.12 -22.15
C SER A 240 15.04 0.13 -22.36
N VAL A 241 14.29 -0.62 -21.55
CA VAL A 241 12.82 -0.72 -21.63
C VAL A 241 12.15 0.55 -21.11
N SER A 242 12.80 1.34 -20.26
CA SER A 242 12.26 2.58 -19.71
C SER A 242 11.80 3.58 -20.78
N TRP A 243 12.57 3.75 -21.86
CA TRP A 243 12.17 4.63 -22.96
C TRP A 243 10.91 4.15 -23.68
N ALA A 244 10.79 2.84 -23.92
CA ALA A 244 9.61 2.24 -24.51
C ALA A 244 8.39 2.36 -23.58
N LEU A 245 8.59 2.13 -22.28
CA LEU A 245 7.56 2.31 -21.26
C LEU A 245 7.08 3.76 -21.24
N TRP A 246 8.00 4.72 -21.20
CA TRP A 246 7.66 6.15 -21.24
C TRP A 246 6.81 6.49 -22.45
N ASN A 247 7.19 6.01 -23.64
CA ASN A 247 6.42 6.30 -24.86
C ASN A 247 5.04 5.63 -24.90
N SER A 248 4.86 4.50 -24.23
CA SER A 248 3.58 3.80 -24.09
C SER A 248 2.61 4.50 -23.10
N LEU A 249 3.13 5.32 -22.18
CA LEU A 249 2.29 6.05 -21.22
C LEU A 249 1.40 7.09 -21.91
N LYS A 250 0.14 7.13 -21.50
CA LYS A 250 -0.84 8.14 -21.96
C LYS A 250 -0.40 9.55 -21.53
N PRO A 251 -0.80 10.63 -22.25
CA PRO A 251 -0.37 12.00 -21.93
C PRO A 251 -0.65 12.41 -20.48
N TYR A 252 -1.79 12.02 -19.90
CA TYR A 252 -2.10 12.32 -18.49
C TYR A 252 -1.17 11.60 -17.50
N GLN A 253 -0.71 10.38 -17.83
CA GLN A 253 0.21 9.62 -16.97
C GLN A 253 1.58 10.31 -16.95
N LYS A 254 2.07 10.73 -18.13
CA LYS A 254 3.29 11.55 -18.24
C LYS A 254 3.17 12.86 -17.47
N ASN A 255 2.04 13.55 -17.59
CA ASN A 255 1.81 14.81 -16.88
C ASN A 255 1.86 14.63 -15.35
N ARG A 256 1.31 13.53 -14.81
CA ARG A 256 1.43 13.21 -13.38
C ARG A 256 2.88 13.01 -12.94
N PHE A 257 3.71 12.34 -13.75
CA PHE A 257 5.14 12.19 -13.44
C PHE A 257 5.90 13.53 -13.48
N MET A 258 5.63 14.37 -14.48
CA MET A 258 6.29 15.69 -14.60
C MET A 258 5.88 16.63 -13.46
N VAL A 259 4.58 16.69 -13.13
CA VAL A 259 4.06 17.49 -12.02
C VAL A 259 4.57 17.01 -10.65
N PHE A 260 4.82 15.72 -10.48
CA PHE A 260 5.43 15.20 -9.25
C PHE A 260 6.85 15.75 -9.04
N LEU A 261 7.65 15.83 -10.11
CA LEU A 261 9.01 16.40 -10.07
C LEU A 261 8.99 17.92 -9.94
N ASP A 262 8.13 18.58 -10.71
CA ASP A 262 7.96 20.02 -10.69
C ASP A 262 6.47 20.40 -10.80
N PRO A 263 5.83 20.77 -9.67
CA PRO A 263 4.43 21.16 -9.64
C PRO A 263 4.13 22.43 -10.45
N SER A 264 5.16 23.22 -10.80
CA SER A 264 5.00 24.46 -11.55
C SER A 264 4.74 24.24 -13.06
N VAL A 265 4.96 23.03 -13.55
CA VAL A 265 4.74 22.63 -14.96
C VAL A 265 3.26 22.73 -15.35
N ASP A 266 2.35 22.43 -14.42
CA ASP A 266 0.90 22.54 -14.64
C ASP A 266 0.17 22.99 -13.36
N PRO A 267 0.28 24.29 -12.99
CA PRO A 267 -0.26 24.80 -11.72
C PRO A 267 -1.79 24.83 -11.66
N ARG A 268 -2.47 24.74 -12.81
CA ARG A 268 -3.94 24.82 -12.93
C ARG A 268 -4.59 23.47 -13.25
N GLY A 269 -3.84 22.50 -13.75
CA GLY A 269 -4.29 21.13 -14.01
C GLY A 269 -3.81 20.16 -12.94
N ALA A 270 -2.91 19.24 -13.29
CA ALA A 270 -2.50 18.15 -12.40
C ALA A 270 -1.72 18.63 -11.15
N GLY A 271 -1.01 19.76 -11.23
CA GLY A 271 -0.25 20.34 -10.11
C GLY A 271 -1.07 21.16 -9.13
N TYR A 272 -2.26 21.61 -9.54
CA TYR A 272 -3.15 22.40 -8.71
C TYR A 272 -3.47 21.70 -7.38
N ASN A 273 -3.80 20.41 -7.44
CA ASN A 273 -4.18 19.62 -6.27
C ASN A 273 -3.04 19.49 -5.24
N LEU A 274 -1.82 19.27 -5.74
CA LEU A 274 -0.63 19.14 -4.90
C LEU A 274 -0.27 20.48 -4.23
N ILE A 275 -0.38 21.59 -4.96
CA ILE A 275 -0.14 22.93 -4.44
C ILE A 275 -1.18 23.28 -3.38
N GLN A 276 -2.47 23.06 -3.64
CA GLN A 276 -3.55 23.35 -2.69
C GLN A 276 -3.45 22.53 -1.42
N SER A 277 -3.01 21.28 -1.52
CA SER A 277 -2.76 20.41 -0.36
C SER A 277 -1.65 20.98 0.54
N ARG A 278 -0.55 21.46 -0.06
CA ARG A 278 0.54 22.12 0.67
C ARG A 278 0.07 23.42 1.34
N VAL A 279 -0.73 24.22 0.65
CA VAL A 279 -1.30 25.47 1.20
C VAL A 279 -2.26 25.18 2.35
N ALA A 280 -3.11 24.16 2.22
CA ALA A 280 -4.06 23.76 3.27
C ALA A 280 -3.31 23.36 4.56
N ILE A 281 -2.31 22.47 4.45
CA ILE A 281 -1.46 22.06 5.57
C ILE A 281 -0.75 23.27 6.19
N GLY A 282 -0.16 24.14 5.35
CA GLY A 282 0.54 25.34 5.82
C GLY A 282 -0.38 26.34 6.55
N SER A 283 -1.65 26.43 6.14
CA SER A 283 -2.62 27.36 6.71
C SER A 283 -3.16 26.95 8.08
N GLY A 284 -2.99 25.69 8.49
CA GLY A 284 -3.43 25.21 9.81
C GLY A 284 -2.54 25.66 10.97
N GLY A 285 -1.29 26.06 10.71
CA GLY A 285 -0.36 26.47 11.78
C GLY A 285 -0.17 25.38 12.85
N TRP A 286 0.04 25.78 14.10
CA TRP A 286 0.31 24.84 15.20
C TRP A 286 -0.95 24.13 15.74
N LEU A 287 -2.05 24.85 15.88
CA LEU A 287 -3.29 24.40 16.55
C LEU A 287 -4.44 24.06 15.59
N GLY A 288 -4.30 24.40 14.30
CA GLY A 288 -5.36 24.26 13.32
C GLY A 288 -6.34 25.41 13.32
N LYS A 289 -7.22 25.42 12.32
CA LYS A 289 -8.33 26.38 12.22
C LYS A 289 -9.57 25.97 13.03
N GLY A 290 -9.60 24.75 13.55
CA GLY A 290 -10.73 24.16 14.25
C GLY A 290 -11.55 23.20 13.37
N PHE A 291 -12.22 22.26 14.04
CA PHE A 291 -13.03 21.23 13.39
C PHE A 291 -14.14 21.84 12.54
N THR A 292 -14.24 21.45 11.27
CA THR A 292 -15.19 21.98 10.24
C THR A 292 -14.98 23.44 9.80
N LEU A 293 -13.92 24.11 10.28
CA LEU A 293 -13.63 25.52 9.98
C LEU A 293 -12.52 25.70 8.93
N GLY A 294 -12.06 24.63 8.27
CA GLY A 294 -11.09 24.69 7.18
C GLY A 294 -11.60 25.50 5.99
N THR A 295 -10.89 26.58 5.64
CA THR A 295 -11.28 27.53 4.59
C THR A 295 -10.99 27.01 3.19
N GLN A 296 -9.87 26.30 3.00
CA GLN A 296 -9.50 25.72 1.70
C GLN A 296 -10.42 24.58 1.29
N LYS A 297 -10.84 23.80 2.30
CA LYS A 297 -11.83 22.74 2.16
C LYS A 297 -13.23 23.27 1.78
N ARG A 298 -13.74 24.25 2.52
CA ARG A 298 -15.09 24.82 2.36
C ARG A 298 -15.36 25.42 0.98
N LEU A 299 -14.33 26.01 0.37
CA LEU A 299 -14.40 26.65 -0.94
C LEU A 299 -14.22 25.66 -2.12
N ALA A 300 -14.22 24.34 -1.85
CA ALA A 300 -14.10 23.28 -2.86
C ALA A 300 -12.85 23.40 -3.77
N PHE A 301 -11.79 24.08 -3.29
CA PHE A 301 -10.54 24.21 -4.03
C PHE A 301 -9.73 22.91 -4.12
N LEU A 302 -10.13 21.88 -3.38
CA LEU A 302 -9.59 20.53 -3.48
C LEU A 302 -10.65 19.61 -4.10
N PRO A 303 -10.39 18.98 -5.27
CA PRO A 303 -11.24 17.90 -5.77
C PRO A 303 -11.03 16.63 -4.93
N GLU A 304 -12.09 15.87 -4.66
CA GLU A 304 -12.08 14.55 -3.95
C GLU A 304 -11.44 14.58 -2.53
N GLN A 305 -11.84 15.54 -1.69
CA GLN A 305 -11.33 15.75 -0.31
C GLN A 305 -11.48 14.53 0.62
N HIS A 306 -12.37 13.60 0.26
CA HIS A 306 -12.78 12.47 1.06
C HIS A 306 -11.94 11.21 0.82
N THR A 307 -11.11 11.17 -0.23
CA THR A 307 -10.20 10.04 -0.51
C THR A 307 -8.74 10.48 -0.42
N ASP A 308 -8.28 11.33 -1.34
CA ASP A 308 -6.85 11.49 -1.62
C ASP A 308 -6.21 12.61 -0.78
N PHE A 309 -7.03 13.47 -0.16
CA PHE A 309 -6.57 14.68 0.53
C PHE A 309 -6.99 14.78 2.00
N ILE A 310 -7.47 13.69 2.62
CA ILE A 310 -7.92 13.69 4.02
C ILE A 310 -6.81 14.17 4.98
N PHE A 311 -5.55 13.84 4.69
CA PHE A 311 -4.40 14.26 5.48
C PHE A 311 -4.20 15.78 5.44
N SER A 312 -4.50 16.42 4.30
CA SER A 312 -4.43 17.87 4.17
C SER A 312 -5.53 18.57 4.99
N VAL A 313 -6.71 17.93 5.08
CA VAL A 313 -7.81 18.41 5.93
C VAL A 313 -7.43 18.30 7.42
N VAL A 314 -6.78 17.21 7.83
CA VAL A 314 -6.25 17.07 9.20
C VAL A 314 -5.25 18.18 9.50
N GLY A 315 -4.31 18.44 8.58
CA GLY A 315 -3.34 19.52 8.71
C GLY A 315 -3.97 20.91 8.79
N GLU A 316 -5.03 21.18 8.03
CA GLU A 316 -5.73 22.47 8.08
C GLU A 316 -6.56 22.65 9.37
N GLU A 317 -7.31 21.64 9.79
CA GLU A 317 -8.27 21.75 10.90
C GLU A 317 -7.65 21.56 12.28
N TRP A 318 -6.66 20.67 12.40
CA TRP A 318 -6.00 20.34 13.67
C TRP A 318 -4.53 20.79 13.73
N GLY A 319 -4.02 21.37 12.64
CA GLY A 319 -2.67 21.93 12.59
C GLY A 319 -1.58 20.86 12.75
N PHE A 320 -0.39 21.34 13.12
CA PHE A 320 0.77 20.49 13.40
C PHE A 320 0.49 19.46 14.50
N LEU A 321 -0.20 19.83 15.58
CA LEU A 321 -0.47 18.91 16.69
C LEU A 321 -1.34 17.73 16.25
N GLY A 322 -2.40 17.96 15.48
CA GLY A 322 -3.24 16.88 14.96
C GLY A 322 -2.48 15.92 14.06
N VAL A 323 -1.69 16.47 13.13
CA VAL A 323 -0.84 15.67 12.25
C VAL A 323 0.18 14.85 13.04
N ALA A 324 0.85 15.45 14.03
CA ALA A 324 1.81 14.76 14.88
C ALA A 324 1.15 13.61 15.66
N VAL A 325 -0.03 13.83 16.25
CA VAL A 325 -0.79 12.77 16.97
C VAL A 325 -1.13 11.61 16.04
N VAL A 326 -1.59 11.90 14.81
CA VAL A 326 -1.90 10.86 13.81
C VAL A 326 -0.64 10.06 13.45
N LEU A 327 0.47 10.72 13.15
CA LEU A 327 1.74 10.05 12.79
C LEU A 327 2.30 9.23 13.95
N ILE A 328 2.27 9.75 15.17
CA ILE A 328 2.68 9.01 16.38
C ILE A 328 1.78 7.79 16.58
N THR A 329 0.47 7.91 16.36
CA THR A 329 -0.47 6.79 16.49
C THR A 329 -0.16 5.69 15.47
N PHE A 330 0.09 6.04 14.20
CA PHE A 330 0.57 5.07 13.20
C PHE A 330 1.90 4.42 13.62
N GLY A 331 2.85 5.20 14.13
CA GLY A 331 4.12 4.67 14.64
C GLY A 331 3.95 3.73 15.83
N LEU A 332 3.03 4.01 16.75
CA LEU A 332 2.69 3.13 17.87
C LEU A 332 2.03 1.84 17.40
N ILE A 333 1.12 1.90 16.42
CA ILE A 333 0.52 0.71 15.80
C ILE A 333 1.61 -0.15 15.17
N PHE A 334 2.49 0.44 14.35
CA PHE A 334 3.61 -0.27 13.73
C PHE A 334 4.51 -0.95 14.77
N TRP A 335 4.93 -0.19 15.79
CA TRP A 335 5.76 -0.70 16.86
C TRP A 335 5.10 -1.85 17.63
N ARG A 336 3.78 -1.79 17.84
CA ARG A 336 3.01 -2.88 18.47
C ARG A 336 2.97 -4.12 17.59
N LEU A 337 2.77 -3.97 16.28
CA LEU A 337 2.79 -5.09 15.34
C LEU A 337 4.17 -5.77 15.32
N VAL A 338 5.26 -4.99 15.32
CA VAL A 338 6.64 -5.50 15.44
C VAL A 338 6.80 -6.32 16.72
N ARG A 339 6.39 -5.77 17.86
CA ARG A 339 6.48 -6.43 19.18
C ARG A 339 5.66 -7.72 19.24
N ILE A 340 4.51 -7.79 18.57
CA ILE A 340 3.68 -9.00 18.51
C ILE A 340 4.39 -10.08 17.69
N ALA A 341 4.96 -9.69 16.55
CA ALA A 341 5.67 -10.62 15.70
C ALA A 341 6.94 -11.19 16.34
N GLU A 342 7.75 -10.35 17.00
CA GLU A 342 8.96 -10.80 17.72
C GLU A 342 8.67 -11.82 18.83
N LYS A 343 7.48 -11.72 19.45
CA LYS A 343 7.05 -12.63 20.53
C LYS A 343 6.38 -13.89 20.02
N SER A 344 6.06 -13.97 18.73
CA SER A 344 5.39 -15.13 18.15
C SER A 344 6.36 -16.29 18.03
N SER A 345 5.99 -17.44 18.60
CA SER A 345 6.76 -18.68 18.44
C SER A 345 6.53 -19.36 17.08
N ASP A 346 5.43 -19.02 16.41
CA ASP A 346 5.06 -19.57 15.10
C ASP A 346 5.62 -18.64 13.99
N PRO A 347 6.51 -19.14 13.11
CA PRO A 347 7.06 -18.38 11.99
C PRO A 347 5.98 -17.77 11.10
N PHE A 348 4.90 -18.51 10.81
CA PHE A 348 3.78 -18.01 10.00
C PHE A 348 3.14 -16.80 10.67
N ALA A 349 2.77 -16.91 11.94
CA ALA A 349 2.15 -15.82 12.69
C ALA A 349 3.07 -14.61 12.90
N SER A 350 4.39 -14.81 12.91
CA SER A 350 5.35 -13.70 13.01
C SER A 350 5.40 -12.84 11.75
N LEU A 351 5.14 -13.42 10.58
CA LEU A 351 5.26 -12.74 9.28
C LEU A 351 3.98 -11.98 8.88
N VAL A 352 2.81 -12.47 9.30
CA VAL A 352 1.50 -11.88 8.94
C VAL A 352 1.35 -10.39 9.33
N PRO A 353 1.71 -9.96 10.55
CA PRO A 353 1.57 -8.56 10.96
C PRO A 353 2.29 -7.56 10.05
N PHE A 354 3.42 -7.93 9.45
CA PHE A 354 4.20 -7.03 8.59
C PHE A 354 3.66 -6.89 7.19
N GLY A 355 3.02 -7.93 6.67
CA GLY A 355 2.38 -7.82 5.37
C GLY A 355 1.08 -7.00 5.41
N LEU A 356 0.48 -6.84 6.60
CA LEU A 356 -0.80 -6.16 6.79
C LEU A 356 -0.68 -4.66 7.12
N PHE A 357 0.48 -4.19 7.59
CA PHE A 357 0.75 -2.77 7.83
C PHE A 357 1.28 -2.12 6.55
#